data_AF-A0A965KF10-F1
#
_entry.id   AF-A0A965KF10-F1
#
_cell.length_a   1.000
_cell.length_b   1.000
_cell.length_c   1.000
_cell.angle_alpha   90.00
_cell.angle_beta   90.00
_cell.angle_gamma   90.00
#
_symmetry.space_group_name_H-M   'P 1'
#
loop_
_entity.id
_entity.type
_entity.pdbx_description
1 polymer ?
#
loop_
_entity_poly.entity_id
_entity_poly.type
_entity_poly.pdbx_seq_one_letter_code
_entity_poly.pdbx_strand_id
1 'polypeptide(L)'
;ALADALRHPEKIAATLERFKVVGKPITGTPTFADVAMRVSTDDMASKGGDAGWRNLDDLNETVTAKLKALKVGEISDPLKFDVGSAPIYVIVSREADRPKGYADVNDPDVMVEIENKVRQINMKVAVKAWLDDLRSKHHVQAKIR
;
A
#
# COMPACT_ATOMS: atom_id res chain seq x y z
N ALA A 1 14.83 -19.60 -2.61
CA ALA A 1 14.83 -18.17 -2.20
C ALA A 1 13.70 -17.95 -1.19
N LEU A 2 13.66 -16.83 -0.45
CA LEU A 2 12.62 -16.60 0.55
C LEU A 2 11.20 -16.61 -0.05
N ALA A 3 11.01 -16.01 -1.22
CA ALA A 3 9.73 -16.05 -1.94
C ALA A 3 9.29 -17.46 -2.36
N ASP A 4 10.22 -18.34 -2.75
CA ASP A 4 9.90 -19.74 -3.04
C ASP A 4 9.44 -20.47 -1.78
N ALA A 5 10.11 -20.25 -0.67
CA ALA A 5 9.72 -20.83 0.61
C ALA A 5 8.36 -20.32 1.07
N LEU A 6 8.04 -19.05 0.83
CA LEU A 6 6.72 -18.49 1.17
C LEU A 6 5.56 -19.16 0.42
N ARG A 7 5.79 -19.72 -0.77
CA ARG A 7 4.80 -20.52 -1.52
C ARG A 7 4.75 -21.99 -1.11
N HIS A 8 5.72 -22.42 -0.33
CA HIS A 8 5.98 -23.80 0.05
C HIS A 8 6.27 -23.83 1.56
N PRO A 9 5.24 -23.79 2.41
CA PRO A 9 5.38 -23.60 3.85
C PRO A 9 6.38 -24.57 4.52
N GLU A 10 6.47 -25.79 3.99
CA GLU A 10 7.41 -26.83 4.42
C GLU A 10 8.89 -26.44 4.24
N LYS A 11 9.20 -25.54 3.31
CA LYS A 11 10.56 -25.04 3.03
C LYS A 11 10.94 -23.84 3.88
N ILE A 12 10.00 -23.20 4.59
CA ILE A 12 10.24 -21.94 5.31
C ILE A 12 11.26 -22.14 6.42
N ALA A 13 11.10 -23.15 7.28
CA ALA A 13 12.01 -23.39 8.40
C ALA A 13 13.47 -23.56 7.95
N ALA A 14 13.69 -24.44 6.96
CA ALA A 14 15.02 -24.68 6.40
C ALA A 14 15.60 -23.42 5.71
N THR A 15 14.74 -22.61 5.09
CA THR A 15 15.17 -21.37 4.44
C THR A 15 15.60 -20.31 5.47
N LEU A 16 14.84 -20.14 6.56
CA LEU A 16 15.18 -19.22 7.64
C LEU A 16 16.50 -19.63 8.33
N GLU A 17 16.70 -20.92 8.56
CA GLU A 17 17.95 -21.46 9.12
C GLU A 17 19.14 -21.20 8.18
N ARG A 18 18.97 -21.43 6.87
CA ARG A 18 20.00 -21.14 5.86
C ARG A 18 20.42 -19.67 5.85
N PHE A 19 19.48 -18.75 6.06
CA PHE A 19 19.75 -17.32 6.15
C PHE A 19 20.15 -16.86 7.57
N LYS A 20 20.30 -17.80 8.51
CA LYS A 20 20.66 -17.53 9.92
C LYS A 20 19.72 -16.50 10.58
N VAL A 21 18.43 -16.54 10.21
CA VAL A 21 17.41 -15.67 10.81
C VAL A 21 17.20 -16.10 12.26
N VAL A 22 17.48 -15.19 13.20
CA VAL A 22 17.39 -15.47 14.64
C VAL A 22 15.97 -15.17 15.14
N GLY A 23 15.42 -16.03 15.98
CA GLY A 23 14.11 -15.82 16.58
C GLY A 23 13.57 -17.06 17.28
N LYS A 24 12.40 -16.93 17.92
CA LYS A 24 11.69 -18.08 18.49
C LYS A 24 11.24 -19.03 17.36
N PRO A 25 11.26 -20.36 17.59
CA PRO A 25 10.74 -21.33 16.65
C PRO A 25 9.29 -21.01 16.26
N ILE A 26 8.97 -21.17 14.98
CA ILE A 26 7.58 -21.15 14.52
C ILE A 26 6.95 -22.48 14.92
N THR A 27 5.88 -22.41 15.71
CA THR A 27 5.08 -23.59 16.04
C THR A 27 4.06 -23.81 14.94
N GLY A 28 3.98 -25.02 14.38
CA GLY A 28 3.05 -25.34 13.29
C GLY A 28 3.57 -24.92 11.92
N THR A 29 2.65 -24.79 10.95
CA THR A 29 2.98 -24.43 9.57
C THR A 29 3.26 -22.93 9.46
N PRO A 30 4.48 -22.51 9.06
CA PRO A 30 4.82 -21.10 8.93
C PRO A 30 3.97 -20.36 7.90
N THR A 31 3.54 -19.15 8.24
CA THR A 31 2.74 -18.27 7.38
C THR A 31 3.57 -17.13 6.76
N PHE A 32 2.98 -16.38 5.83
CA PHE A 32 3.58 -15.13 5.35
C PHE A 32 3.85 -14.16 6.50
N ALA A 33 2.87 -14.00 7.41
CA ALA A 33 2.98 -13.12 8.56
C ALA A 33 4.15 -13.51 9.49
N ASP A 34 4.34 -14.81 9.73
CA ASP A 34 5.45 -15.32 10.52
C ASP A 34 6.82 -14.94 9.95
N VAL A 35 6.95 -14.99 8.63
CA VAL A 35 8.20 -14.66 7.93
C VAL A 35 8.39 -13.15 7.89
N ALA A 36 7.33 -12.38 7.61
CA ALA A 36 7.37 -10.93 7.60
C ALA A 36 7.81 -10.35 8.95
N MET A 37 7.25 -10.84 10.06
CA MET A 37 7.66 -10.43 11.42
C MET A 37 9.13 -10.72 11.74
N ARG A 38 9.75 -11.69 11.05
CA ARG A 38 11.13 -12.12 11.31
C ARG A 38 12.15 -11.46 10.41
N VAL A 39 11.78 -11.20 9.15
CA VAL A 39 12.75 -10.84 8.09
C VAL A 39 12.45 -9.48 7.47
N SER A 40 11.20 -8.99 7.54
CA SER A 40 10.88 -7.69 6.97
C SER A 40 11.53 -6.57 7.78
N THR A 41 11.99 -5.55 7.06
CA THR A 41 12.57 -4.33 7.62
C THR A 41 11.65 -3.12 7.42
N ASP A 42 10.42 -3.33 6.93
CA ASP A 42 9.42 -2.28 6.77
C ASP A 42 8.60 -2.06 8.04
N ASP A 43 7.81 -0.98 8.05
CA ASP A 43 6.98 -0.62 9.20
C ASP A 43 5.84 -1.62 9.47
N MET A 44 5.50 -2.44 8.47
CA MET A 44 4.43 -3.44 8.55
C MET A 44 4.90 -4.77 9.14
N ALA A 45 6.21 -4.98 9.31
CA ALA A 45 6.81 -6.19 9.84
C ALA A 45 6.14 -6.64 11.15
N SER A 46 5.94 -5.71 12.09
CA SER A 46 5.33 -5.96 13.40
C SER A 46 3.89 -6.49 13.34
N LYS A 47 3.18 -6.25 12.24
CA LYS A 47 1.82 -6.73 11.97
C LYS A 47 1.80 -7.87 10.95
N GLY A 48 2.92 -8.56 10.75
CA GLY A 48 3.00 -9.67 9.78
C GLY A 48 2.94 -9.22 8.33
N GLY A 49 3.33 -7.97 8.04
CA GLY A 49 3.27 -7.43 6.68
C GLY A 49 1.85 -7.03 6.23
N ASP A 50 0.90 -6.94 7.16
CA ASP A 50 -0.45 -6.46 6.86
C ASP A 50 -0.41 -4.96 6.49
N ALA A 51 -0.66 -4.68 5.21
CA ALA A 51 -0.72 -3.33 4.67
C ALA A 51 -2.13 -2.70 4.75
N GLY A 52 -3.13 -3.42 5.25
CA GLY A 52 -4.53 -3.04 5.24
C GLY A 52 -5.13 -2.98 3.83
N TRP A 53 -6.31 -2.38 3.72
CA TRP A 53 -6.93 -2.12 2.42
C TRP A 53 -6.17 -1.01 1.69
N ARG A 54 -5.55 -1.35 0.55
CA ARG A 54 -4.81 -0.40 -0.28
C ARG A 54 -5.47 -0.27 -1.64
N ASN A 55 -5.66 0.97 -2.08
CA ASN A 55 -5.99 1.23 -3.47
C ASN A 55 -4.74 0.99 -4.32
N LEU A 56 -4.86 0.14 -5.35
CA LEU A 56 -3.75 -0.19 -6.26
C LEU A 56 -3.21 1.04 -7.01
N ASP A 57 -4.02 2.09 -7.15
CA ASP A 57 -3.62 3.34 -7.79
C ASP A 57 -2.65 4.17 -6.92
N ASP A 58 -2.61 3.92 -5.61
CA ASP A 58 -1.74 4.62 -4.66
C ASP A 58 -0.39 3.92 -4.46
N LEU A 59 -0.19 2.76 -5.11
CA LEU A 59 1.02 1.95 -5.01
C LEU A 59 1.96 2.21 -6.20
N ASN A 60 3.22 1.82 -6.04
CA ASN A 60 4.19 1.86 -7.14
C ASN A 60 3.74 0.95 -8.31
N GLU A 61 3.94 1.40 -9.55
CA GLU A 61 3.51 0.72 -10.77
C GLU A 61 3.97 -0.75 -10.85
N THR A 62 5.22 -1.05 -10.48
CA THR A 62 5.76 -2.41 -10.47
C THR A 62 5.01 -3.30 -9.48
N VAL A 63 4.71 -2.78 -8.30
CA VAL A 63 3.94 -3.50 -7.27
C VAL A 63 2.51 -3.72 -7.75
N THR A 64 1.89 -2.68 -8.30
CA THR A 64 0.53 -2.72 -8.86
C THR A 64 0.40 -3.75 -9.99
N ALA A 65 1.35 -3.76 -10.93
CA ALA A 65 1.36 -4.73 -12.02
C ALA A 65 1.48 -6.17 -11.49
N LYS A 66 2.35 -6.40 -10.49
CA LYS A 66 2.51 -7.73 -9.89
C LYS A 66 1.26 -8.17 -9.13
N LEU A 67 0.68 -7.31 -8.29
CA LEU A 67 -0.56 -7.61 -7.55
C LEU A 67 -1.73 -7.92 -8.50
N LYS A 68 -1.87 -7.19 -9.61
CA LYS A 68 -2.91 -7.46 -10.61
C LYS A 68 -2.77 -8.84 -11.27
N ALA A 69 -1.53 -9.32 -11.44
CA ALA A 69 -1.24 -10.61 -12.05
C ALA A 69 -1.42 -11.79 -11.09
N LEU A 70 -1.33 -11.56 -9.78
CA LEU A 70 -1.51 -12.58 -8.75
C LEU A 70 -3.00 -12.87 -8.53
N LYS A 71 -3.33 -14.14 -8.28
CA LYS A 71 -4.64 -14.52 -7.72
C LYS A 71 -4.67 -14.24 -6.21
N VAL A 72 -5.88 -14.19 -5.67
CA VAL A 72 -6.07 -14.12 -4.22
C VAL A 72 -5.41 -15.33 -3.55
N GLY A 73 -4.61 -15.09 -2.51
CA GLY A 73 -3.78 -16.05 -1.80
C GLY A 73 -2.41 -16.32 -2.42
N GLU A 74 -2.07 -15.73 -3.58
CA GLU A 74 -0.78 -15.94 -4.22
C GLU A 74 0.28 -14.92 -3.78
N ILE A 75 1.53 -15.39 -3.76
CA ILE A 75 2.71 -14.63 -3.33
C ILE A 75 3.62 -14.36 -4.53
N SER A 76 4.15 -13.14 -4.62
CA SER A 76 5.00 -12.70 -5.71
C SER A 76 6.41 -13.29 -5.65
N ASP A 77 7.11 -13.22 -6.78
CA ASP A 77 8.58 -13.32 -6.78
C ASP A 77 9.16 -12.05 -6.14
N PRO A 78 10.43 -12.06 -5.69
CA PRO A 78 11.06 -10.86 -5.16
C PRO A 78 11.13 -9.78 -6.23
N LEU A 79 10.48 -8.66 -5.97
CA LEU A 79 10.58 -7.45 -6.77
C LEU A 79 11.80 -6.67 -6.31
N LYS A 80 12.78 -6.51 -7.20
CA LYS A 80 14.00 -5.76 -6.90
C LYS A 80 13.79 -4.28 -7.23
N PHE A 81 14.09 -3.40 -6.28
CA PHE A 81 14.14 -1.96 -6.48
C PHE A 81 15.54 -1.46 -6.17
N ASP A 82 16.15 -0.75 -7.12
CA ASP A 82 17.46 -0.14 -6.93
C ASP A 82 17.27 1.23 -6.25
N VAL A 83 17.52 1.31 -4.95
CA VAL A 83 17.32 2.52 -4.14
C VAL A 83 18.61 2.88 -3.40
N GLY A 84 19.20 4.03 -3.71
CA GLY A 84 20.45 4.46 -3.08
C GLY A 84 21.62 3.55 -3.43
N SER A 85 22.34 3.06 -2.41
CA SER A 85 23.57 2.27 -2.57
C SER A 85 23.37 0.76 -2.62
N ALA A 86 22.19 0.26 -2.24
CA ALA A 86 21.90 -1.17 -2.19
C ALA A 86 20.46 -1.45 -2.65
N PRO A 87 20.22 -2.56 -3.37
CA PRO A 87 18.87 -2.91 -3.78
C PRO A 87 18.03 -3.36 -2.59
N ILE A 88 16.76 -2.98 -2.61
CA ILE A 88 15.73 -3.54 -1.74
C ILE A 88 14.93 -4.60 -2.50
N TYR A 89 14.46 -5.61 -1.78
CA TYR A 89 13.59 -6.65 -2.33
C TYR A 89 12.25 -6.62 -1.63
N VAL A 90 11.18 -6.52 -2.40
CA VAL A 90 9.81 -6.51 -1.91
C VAL A 90 9.11 -7.77 -2.38
N ILE A 91 8.47 -8.49 -1.46
CA ILE A 91 7.60 -9.62 -1.77
C ILE A 91 6.20 -9.21 -1.35
N VAL A 92 5.22 -9.39 -2.24
CA VAL A 92 3.82 -9.04 -1.98
C VAL A 92 2.93 -10.26 -2.06
N SER A 93 1.88 -10.28 -1.24
CA SER A 93 0.79 -11.26 -1.28
C SER A 93 -0.51 -10.54 -1.57
N ARG A 94 -1.38 -11.12 -2.41
CA ARG A 94 -2.73 -10.60 -2.64
C ARG A 94 -3.72 -11.35 -1.77
N GLU A 95 -4.07 -10.81 -0.61
CA GLU A 95 -4.91 -11.53 0.37
C GLU A 95 -6.41 -11.51 0.04
N ALA A 96 -6.92 -10.43 -0.57
CA ALA A 96 -8.32 -10.30 -0.92
C ALA A 96 -8.55 -9.18 -1.95
N ASP A 97 -9.72 -9.21 -2.58
CA ASP A 97 -10.21 -8.14 -3.45
C ASP A 97 -11.40 -7.43 -2.81
N ARG A 98 -11.39 -6.10 -2.86
CA ARG A 98 -12.52 -5.25 -2.48
C ARG A 98 -12.81 -4.28 -3.62
N PRO A 99 -13.95 -4.40 -4.32
CA PRO A 99 -14.29 -3.46 -5.36
C PRO A 99 -14.52 -2.06 -4.77
N LYS A 100 -14.16 -1.01 -5.52
CA LYS A 100 -14.37 0.39 -5.10
C LYS A 100 -15.86 0.63 -4.82
N GLY A 101 -16.16 1.28 -3.68
CA GLY A 101 -17.52 1.70 -3.30
C GLY A 101 -18.37 0.67 -2.56
N TYR A 102 -17.84 -0.50 -2.20
CA TYR A 102 -18.58 -1.54 -1.46
C TYR A 102 -18.23 -1.60 0.04
N ALA A 103 -17.44 -0.65 0.54
CA ALA A 103 -17.16 -0.56 1.97
C ALA A 103 -18.34 0.11 2.69
N ASP A 104 -18.62 -0.32 3.92
CA ASP A 104 -19.68 0.28 4.75
C ASP A 104 -19.36 1.77 4.97
N VAL A 105 -20.36 2.64 4.90
CA VAL A 105 -20.15 4.08 5.13
C VAL A 105 -19.70 4.35 6.57
N ASN A 106 -19.96 3.43 7.50
CA ASN A 106 -19.54 3.52 8.89
C ASN A 106 -18.13 2.93 9.13
N ASP A 107 -17.49 2.35 8.11
CA ASP A 107 -16.09 1.91 8.18
C ASP A 107 -15.21 3.16 8.43
N PRO A 108 -14.41 3.21 9.51
CA PRO A 108 -13.63 4.40 9.87
C PRO A 108 -12.72 4.90 8.73
N ASP A 109 -12.15 3.98 7.94
CA ASP A 109 -11.27 4.34 6.82
C ASP A 109 -12.05 5.03 5.69
N VAL A 110 -13.30 4.61 5.46
CA VAL A 110 -14.22 5.22 4.48
C VAL A 110 -14.61 6.62 4.91
N MET A 111 -14.92 6.81 6.20
CA MET A 111 -15.28 8.13 6.73
C MET A 111 -14.11 9.11 6.61
N VAL A 112 -12.89 8.68 6.89
CA VAL A 112 -11.69 9.51 6.68
C VAL A 112 -11.53 9.90 5.20
N GLU A 113 -11.78 8.98 4.27
CA GLU A 113 -11.76 9.29 2.83
C GLU A 113 -12.84 10.32 2.45
N ILE A 114 -14.08 10.12 2.92
CA ILE A 114 -15.20 11.04 2.70
C ILE A 114 -14.88 12.43 3.24
N GLU A 115 -14.41 12.53 4.48
CA GLU A 115 -14.05 13.80 5.11
C GLU A 115 -12.95 14.53 4.32
N ASN A 116 -11.90 13.82 3.93
CA ASN A 116 -10.83 14.38 3.12
C ASN A 116 -11.37 14.89 1.76
N LYS A 117 -12.28 14.15 1.12
CA LYS A 117 -12.90 14.55 -0.15
C LYS A 117 -13.80 15.76 0.01
N VAL A 118 -14.66 15.79 1.03
CA VAL A 118 -15.53 16.92 1.37
C VAL A 118 -14.69 18.16 1.67
N ARG A 119 -13.61 18.03 2.44
CA ARG A 119 -12.67 19.13 2.70
C ARG A 119 -12.06 19.68 1.41
N GLN A 120 -11.62 18.82 0.49
CA GLN A 120 -11.08 19.27 -0.80
C GLN A 120 -12.13 19.99 -1.66
N ILE A 121 -13.36 19.49 -1.68
CA ILE A 121 -14.48 20.12 -2.41
C ILE A 121 -14.76 21.50 -1.82
N ASN A 122 -14.92 21.59 -0.49
CA ASN A 122 -15.19 22.84 0.21
C ASN A 122 -14.08 23.86 0.00
N MET A 123 -12.82 23.43 -0.02
CA MET A 123 -11.67 24.29 -0.32
C MET A 123 -11.77 24.86 -1.75
N LYS A 124 -12.07 24.02 -2.75
CA LYS A 124 -12.24 24.48 -4.14
C LYS A 124 -13.38 25.48 -4.28
N VAL A 125 -14.50 25.23 -3.61
CA VAL A 125 -15.67 26.13 -3.58
C VAL A 125 -15.30 27.47 -2.92
N ALA A 126 -14.64 27.43 -1.77
CA ALA A 126 -14.22 28.63 -1.03
C ALA A 126 -13.24 29.48 -1.84
N VAL A 127 -12.23 28.86 -2.47
CA VAL A 127 -11.27 29.58 -3.33
C VAL A 127 -11.98 30.22 -4.52
N LYS A 128 -12.91 29.51 -5.17
CA LYS A 128 -13.68 30.07 -6.28
C LYS A 128 -14.50 31.28 -5.82
N ALA A 129 -15.23 31.15 -4.71
CA ALA A 129 -16.03 32.25 -4.16
C ALA A 129 -15.17 33.46 -3.80
N TRP A 130 -14.01 33.24 -3.18
CA TRP A 130 -13.04 34.29 -2.87
C TRP A 130 -12.49 34.98 -4.13
N LEU A 131 -12.14 34.22 -5.17
CA LEU A 131 -11.69 34.79 -6.46
C LEU A 131 -12.79 35.61 -7.15
N ASP A 132 -14.04 35.15 -7.10
CA ASP A 132 -15.18 35.86 -7.67
C ASP A 132 -15.45 37.18 -6.91
N ASP A 133 -15.34 37.17 -5.57
CA ASP A 133 -15.41 38.37 -4.74
C ASP A 133 -14.32 39.39 -5.08
N LEU A 134 -13.05 38.95 -5.20
CA LEU A 134 -11.94 39.82 -5.62
C LEU A 134 -12.15 40.46 -6.99
N ARG A 135 -12.65 39.69 -7.97
CA ARG A 135 -12.96 40.20 -9.32
C ARG A 135 -14.10 41.21 -9.32
N SER A 136 -15.08 41.04 -8.43
CA SER A 136 -16.20 41.99 -8.31
C SER A 136 -15.76 43.34 -7.71
N LYS A 137 -14.81 43.31 -6.77
CA LYS A 137 -14.32 44.50 -6.05
C LYS A 137 -13.24 45.27 -6.82
N HIS A 138 -12.52 44.63 -7.73
CA HIS A 138 -11.50 45.26 -8.55
C HIS A 138 -11.88 45.18 -10.03
N HIS A 139 -12.21 46.32 -10.65
CA HIS A 139 -12.46 46.39 -12.10
C HIS A 139 -11.19 46.06 -12.88
N VAL A 140 -11.10 44.86 -13.44
CA VAL A 140 -10.04 44.48 -14.38
C VAL A 140 -10.32 45.16 -15.73
N GLN A 141 -9.67 46.29 -15.99
CA GLN A 141 -9.64 46.88 -17.32
C GLN A 141 -8.48 46.28 -18.13
N ALA A 142 -8.79 45.37 -19.05
CA ALA A 142 -7.84 44.91 -20.04
C ALA A 142 -8.03 45.71 -21.34
N LYS A 143 -7.03 46.51 -21.71
CA LYS A 143 -6.98 47.18 -23.02
C LYS A 143 -6.24 46.26 -23.98
N ILE A 144 -6.97 45.56 -24.85
CA ILE A 144 -6.39 44.75 -25.92
C ILE A 144 -6.11 45.68 -27.11
N ARG A 145 -4.93 45.52 -27.72
CA ARG A 145 -4.41 46.35 -28.81
C ARG A 145 -4.97 45.92 -30.16
#